data_AF-A0A932KC10-F1
#
_entry.id   AF-A0A932KC10-F1
#
_cell.length_a   1.000
_cell.length_b   1.000
_cell.length_c   1.000
_cell.angle_alpha   90.00
_cell.angle_beta   90.00
_cell.angle_gamma   90.00
#
_symmetry.space_group_name_H-M   'P 1'
#
loop_
_entity.id
_entity.type
_entity.pdbx_description
1 polymer ?
#
loop_
_entity_poly.entity_id
_entity_poly.type
_entity_poly.pdbx_seq_one_letter_code
_entity_poly.pdbx_strand_id
1 'polypeptide(L)'
;MQAYLSRQSVCSRLSGLLFGLLLLFSATVAEAAERHWIGSDSAADKTAWLTPANWSATKGGASANAVPTYEDKVTFDTGGGDVNVAGIAKMASLTLAATWTGSVNVGTGWLVVKGQGISVQSGRLLSTSAGIVTTTGSYIQTGGVVTMKQLSLSGALSITRGGKGADNLYFTSTGTILFNHATADQTFTVQRTVTGTIAFSGITL
;
A
#
# COMPACT_ATOMS: atom_id res chain seq x y z
N MET A 1 -45.42 42.99 -28.11
CA MET A 1 -44.78 43.08 -26.78
C MET A 1 -44.89 41.79 -25.96
N GLN A 2 -46.00 41.03 -26.03
CA GLN A 2 -46.16 39.75 -25.31
C GLN A 2 -45.17 38.62 -25.69
N ALA A 3 -44.71 38.55 -26.94
CA ALA A 3 -43.76 37.51 -27.38
C ALA A 3 -42.33 37.67 -26.82
N TYR A 4 -41.99 38.85 -26.26
CA TYR A 4 -40.68 39.10 -25.66
C TYR A 4 -40.61 38.64 -24.20
N LEU A 5 -41.74 38.71 -23.49
CA LEU A 5 -41.85 38.31 -22.08
C LEU A 5 -41.82 36.78 -21.90
N SER A 6 -42.30 36.00 -22.88
CA SER A 6 -42.27 34.53 -22.80
C SER A 6 -40.87 33.92 -22.97
N ARG A 7 -39.96 34.59 -23.71
CA ARG A 7 -38.58 34.12 -23.90
C ARG A 7 -37.71 34.34 -22.66
N GLN A 8 -37.97 35.38 -21.88
CA GLN A 8 -37.20 35.66 -20.65
C GLN A 8 -37.49 34.65 -19.53
N SER A 9 -38.71 34.10 -19.46
CA SER A 9 -39.07 33.06 -18.48
C SER A 9 -38.45 31.69 -18.77
N VAL A 10 -38.04 31.41 -20.00
CA VAL A 10 -37.42 30.11 -20.37
C VAL A 10 -35.92 30.14 -20.10
N CYS A 11 -35.24 31.26 -20.39
CA CYS A 11 -33.81 31.42 -20.09
C CYS A 11 -33.51 31.42 -18.57
N SER A 12 -34.35 32.01 -17.72
CA SER A 12 -34.13 32.01 -16.27
C SER A 12 -34.30 30.62 -15.64
N ARG A 13 -35.25 29.82 -16.15
CA ARG A 13 -35.48 28.44 -15.69
C ARG A 13 -34.36 27.49 -16.12
N LEU A 14 -33.82 27.66 -17.32
CA LEU A 14 -32.69 26.86 -17.81
C LEU A 14 -31.40 27.17 -17.03
N SER A 15 -31.18 28.44 -16.68
CA SER A 15 -30.00 28.85 -15.90
C SER A 15 -30.02 28.32 -14.46
N GLY A 16 -31.19 28.26 -13.82
CA GLY A 16 -31.34 27.67 -12.49
C GLY A 16 -31.12 26.15 -12.48
N LEU A 17 -31.57 25.45 -13.51
CA LEU A 17 -31.38 24.00 -13.66
C LEU A 17 -29.90 23.65 -13.89
N LEU A 18 -29.20 24.44 -14.71
CA LEU A 18 -27.77 24.26 -14.98
C LEU A 18 -26.91 24.53 -13.74
N PHE A 19 -27.26 25.56 -12.95
CA PHE A 19 -26.56 25.89 -11.70
C PHE A 19 -26.78 24.82 -10.62
N GLY A 20 -28.00 24.27 -10.52
CA GLY A 20 -28.30 23.13 -9.65
C GLY A 20 -27.55 21.86 -10.05
N LEU A 21 -27.40 21.60 -11.36
CA LEU A 21 -26.65 20.45 -11.86
C LEU A 21 -25.14 20.59 -11.59
N LEU A 22 -24.57 21.80 -11.72
CA LEU A 22 -23.15 22.06 -11.46
C LEU A 22 -22.78 21.84 -9.97
N LEU A 23 -23.67 22.19 -9.05
CA LEU A 23 -23.49 21.96 -7.60
C LEU A 23 -23.60 20.47 -7.21
N LEU A 24 -24.29 19.65 -7.99
CA LEU A 24 -24.35 18.19 -7.80
C LEU A 24 -23.05 17.48 -8.24
N PHE A 25 -22.25 18.11 -9.10
CA PHE A 25 -20.96 17.55 -9.55
C PHE A 25 -19.77 17.95 -8.67
N SER A 26 -19.95 18.83 -7.68
CA SER A 26 -18.91 19.16 -6.69
C SER A 26 -18.80 18.14 -5.55
N ALA A 27 -19.18 16.88 -5.78
CA ALA A 27 -18.84 15.80 -4.88
C ALA A 27 -17.31 15.67 -4.83
N THR A 28 -16.70 16.14 -3.74
CA THR A 28 -15.27 15.96 -3.50
C THR A 28 -15.00 14.46 -3.46
N VAL A 29 -14.21 13.96 -4.41
CA VAL A 29 -13.67 12.61 -4.33
C VAL A 29 -12.82 12.58 -3.06
N ALA A 30 -13.23 11.80 -2.06
CA ALA A 30 -12.39 11.57 -0.89
C ALA A 30 -11.15 10.81 -1.37
N GLU A 31 -10.04 11.52 -1.53
CA GLU A 31 -8.78 10.88 -1.88
C GLU A 31 -8.26 10.09 -0.67
N ALA A 32 -7.75 8.89 -0.95
CA ALA A 32 -7.04 8.07 0.02
C ALA A 32 -5.93 8.89 0.68
N ALA A 33 -6.00 9.08 2.00
CA ALA A 33 -5.02 9.90 2.70
C ALA A 33 -3.64 9.22 2.71
N GLU A 34 -2.59 10.01 2.50
CA GLU A 34 -1.20 9.57 2.56
C GLU A 34 -0.75 9.51 4.03
N ARG A 35 -0.08 8.44 4.42
CA ARG A 35 0.45 8.20 5.76
C ARG A 35 1.91 7.82 5.69
N HIS A 36 2.76 8.70 6.20
CA HIS A 36 4.19 8.54 6.24
C HIS A 36 4.62 8.07 7.63
N TRP A 37 5.39 6.98 7.68
CA TRP A 37 6.00 6.53 8.92
C TRP A 37 7.10 7.48 9.36
N ILE A 38 7.00 7.99 10.59
CA ILE A 38 7.98 8.90 11.20
C ILE A 38 8.43 8.44 12.59
N GLY A 39 7.99 7.28 13.07
CA GLY A 39 8.39 6.73 14.37
C GLY A 39 9.90 6.52 14.41
N SER A 40 10.55 6.84 15.53
CA SER A 40 12.01 6.73 15.64
C SER A 40 12.48 5.28 15.84
N ASP A 41 13.80 5.08 15.87
CA ASP A 41 14.39 3.79 16.27
C ASP A 41 14.36 3.53 17.78
N SER A 42 13.59 4.30 18.56
CA SER A 42 13.40 4.03 19.99
C SER A 42 12.59 2.75 20.19
N ALA A 43 12.84 2.02 21.28
CA ALA A 43 12.10 0.80 21.58
C ALA A 43 10.58 1.04 21.71
N ALA A 44 10.19 2.22 22.20
CA ALA A 44 8.80 2.64 22.29
C ALA A 44 8.17 2.76 20.89
N ASP A 45 8.84 3.45 19.96
CA ASP A 45 8.31 3.69 18.62
C ASP A 45 8.33 2.42 17.75
N LYS A 46 9.37 1.59 17.89
CA LYS A 46 9.49 0.31 17.19
C LYS A 46 8.31 -0.62 17.44
N THR A 47 7.63 -0.55 18.57
CA THR A 47 6.47 -1.42 18.87
C THR A 47 5.12 -0.73 18.70
N ALA A 48 5.14 0.51 18.21
CA ALA A 48 4.01 1.43 18.27
C ALA A 48 3.44 1.78 16.89
N TRP A 49 3.23 0.76 16.03
CA TRP A 49 2.51 0.95 14.75
C TRP A 49 1.16 1.66 14.94
N LEU A 50 0.42 1.27 15.99
CA LEU A 50 -0.91 1.80 16.31
C LEU A 50 -0.88 3.12 17.07
N THR A 51 0.27 3.79 17.17
CA THR A 51 0.38 5.09 17.84
C THR A 51 0.27 6.22 16.82
N PRO A 52 -0.76 7.08 16.88
CA PRO A 52 -0.95 8.22 15.98
C PRO A 52 0.28 9.13 15.85
N ALA A 53 1.04 9.30 16.93
CA ALA A 53 2.25 10.13 16.95
C ALA A 53 3.37 9.63 16.00
N ASN A 54 3.32 8.39 15.53
CA ASN A 54 4.31 7.84 14.60
C ASN A 54 3.91 8.01 13.12
N TRP A 55 2.83 8.73 12.84
CA TRP A 55 2.32 8.96 11.50
C TRP A 55 2.29 10.45 11.15
N SER A 56 2.65 10.76 9.89
CA SER A 56 2.52 12.08 9.28
C SER A 56 1.67 12.02 8.00
N ALA A 57 0.93 13.09 7.69
CA ALA A 57 0.20 13.27 6.43
C ALA A 57 1.11 13.73 5.29
N THR A 58 2.32 14.15 5.62
CA THR A 58 3.29 14.67 4.66
C THR A 58 4.64 14.03 4.91
N LYS A 59 5.38 13.76 3.85
CA LYS A 59 6.76 13.27 3.91
C LYS A 59 7.63 14.15 4.81
N GLY A 60 8.21 13.56 5.86
CA GLY A 60 9.06 14.25 6.84
C GLY A 60 8.36 15.30 7.71
N GLY A 61 7.03 15.36 7.67
CA GLY A 61 6.23 16.31 8.44
C GLY A 61 6.13 15.96 9.93
N ALA A 62 5.49 16.85 10.68
CA ALA A 62 5.25 16.65 12.11
C ALA A 62 4.33 15.45 12.40
N SER A 63 4.43 14.94 13.62
CA SER A 63 3.54 13.94 14.19
C SER A 63 2.18 14.54 14.54
N ALA A 64 1.11 13.99 13.99
CA ALA A 64 -0.27 14.35 14.37
C ALA A 64 -1.35 13.51 13.68
N ASN A 65 -1.00 12.39 13.03
CA ASN A 65 -1.92 11.76 12.10
C ASN A 65 -2.55 10.48 12.64
N ALA A 66 -3.72 10.18 12.10
CA ALA A 66 -4.42 8.95 12.43
C ALA A 66 -3.59 7.72 12.02
N VAL A 67 -3.75 6.65 12.79
CA VAL A 67 -3.25 5.32 12.41
C VAL A 67 -3.89 4.93 11.07
N PRO A 68 -3.12 4.38 10.11
CA PRO A 68 -3.64 3.95 8.82
C PRO A 68 -4.81 2.96 8.95
N THR A 69 -5.80 3.15 8.09
CA THR A 69 -6.98 2.31 7.88
C THR A 69 -6.96 1.73 6.47
N TYR A 70 -7.96 0.93 6.09
CA TYR A 70 -8.00 0.32 4.75
C TYR A 70 -8.10 1.31 3.57
N GLU A 71 -8.36 2.58 3.84
CA GLU A 71 -8.45 3.63 2.81
C GLU A 71 -7.14 4.40 2.65
N ASP A 72 -6.22 4.30 3.61
CA ASP A 72 -5.00 5.10 3.64
C ASP A 72 -3.86 4.44 2.85
N LYS A 73 -3.04 5.26 2.18
CA LYS A 73 -1.80 4.81 1.54
C LYS A 73 -0.64 4.98 2.50
N VAL A 74 0.12 3.92 2.75
CA VAL A 74 1.23 3.93 3.71
C VAL A 74 2.56 3.98 2.97
N THR A 75 3.42 4.93 3.33
CA THR A 75 4.76 5.09 2.76
C THR A 75 5.82 5.18 3.84
N PHE A 76 6.88 4.39 3.68
CA PHE A 76 8.13 4.49 4.42
C PHE A 76 9.16 5.14 3.48
N ASP A 77 9.69 6.32 3.83
CA ASP A 77 10.53 7.13 2.93
C ASP A 77 11.85 7.61 3.56
N THR A 78 12.21 8.89 3.48
CA THR A 78 13.49 9.42 3.98
C THR A 78 13.52 9.59 5.50
N GLY A 79 12.44 9.23 6.21
CA GLY A 79 12.35 9.28 7.67
C GLY A 79 11.89 7.97 8.30
N GLY A 80 11.82 7.98 9.63
CA GLY A 80 11.35 6.86 10.44
C GLY A 80 12.35 5.69 10.55
N GLY A 81 12.37 5.05 11.71
CA GLY A 81 13.18 3.87 12.02
C GLY A 81 12.45 2.56 11.70
N ASP A 82 12.98 1.46 12.24
CA ASP A 82 12.31 0.17 12.18
C ASP A 82 10.92 0.22 12.85
N VAL A 83 10.04 -0.68 12.43
CA VAL A 83 8.74 -0.90 13.05
C VAL A 83 8.44 -2.38 13.20
N ASN A 84 7.77 -2.73 14.28
CA ASN A 84 7.23 -4.05 14.58
C ASN A 84 5.71 -3.97 14.65
N VAL A 85 5.06 -4.71 13.77
CA VAL A 85 3.60 -4.85 13.72
C VAL A 85 3.22 -6.02 14.63
N ALA A 86 2.89 -5.72 15.89
CA ALA A 86 2.44 -6.73 16.84
C ALA A 86 0.92 -7.02 16.75
N GLY A 87 0.16 -6.13 16.11
CA GLY A 87 -1.31 -6.22 15.94
C GLY A 87 -1.72 -6.32 14.47
N ILE A 88 -2.90 -5.80 14.13
CA ILE A 88 -3.40 -5.76 12.75
C ILE A 88 -3.12 -4.37 12.16
N ALA A 89 -2.18 -4.30 11.21
CA ALA A 89 -1.91 -3.12 10.40
C ALA A 89 -2.76 -3.17 9.11
N LYS A 90 -3.50 -2.08 8.83
CA LYS A 90 -4.47 -1.99 7.73
C LYS A 90 -4.13 -0.81 6.84
N MET A 91 -4.12 -1.01 5.53
CA MET A 91 -3.84 0.04 4.54
C MET A 91 -4.43 -0.30 3.17
N ALA A 92 -4.56 0.71 2.31
CA ALA A 92 -4.89 0.55 0.90
C ALA A 92 -3.67 0.14 0.06
N SER A 93 -2.51 0.71 0.41
CA SER A 93 -1.23 0.43 -0.22
C SER A 93 -0.10 0.51 0.81
N LEU A 94 0.99 -0.23 0.55
CA LEU A 94 2.23 -0.14 1.31
C LEU A 94 3.39 0.10 0.36
N THR A 95 4.15 1.16 0.59
CA THR A 95 5.37 1.47 -0.16
C THR A 95 6.56 1.57 0.78
N LEU A 96 7.58 0.74 0.56
CA LEU A 96 8.92 0.92 1.10
C LEU A 96 9.76 1.61 0.04
N ALA A 97 9.86 2.94 0.11
CA ALA A 97 10.47 3.75 -0.92
C ALA A 97 11.97 3.48 -1.06
N ALA A 98 12.53 3.74 -2.24
CA ALA A 98 13.95 3.47 -2.54
C ALA A 98 14.94 4.15 -1.59
N THR A 99 14.53 5.24 -0.93
CA THR A 99 15.36 6.01 0.01
C THR A 99 15.32 5.48 1.45
N TRP A 100 14.38 4.58 1.77
CA TRP A 100 14.23 4.05 3.12
C TRP A 100 15.11 2.83 3.34
N THR A 101 15.67 2.68 4.54
CA THR A 101 16.62 1.60 4.88
C THR A 101 16.20 0.77 6.09
N GLY A 102 15.12 1.13 6.77
CA GLY A 102 14.63 0.43 7.95
C GLY A 102 13.95 -0.90 7.63
N SER A 103 13.31 -1.46 8.67
CA SER A 103 12.64 -2.77 8.63
C SER A 103 11.20 -2.68 9.11
N VAL A 104 10.26 -3.22 8.31
CA VAL A 104 8.90 -3.56 8.75
C VAL A 104 8.92 -5.03 9.18
N ASN A 105 8.91 -5.25 10.49
CA ASN A 105 8.82 -6.57 11.09
C ASN A 105 7.35 -6.88 11.38
N VAL A 106 6.79 -7.90 10.74
CA VAL A 106 5.40 -8.32 10.98
C VAL A 106 5.30 -9.23 12.22
N GLY A 107 6.43 -9.77 12.71
CA GLY A 107 6.47 -10.52 13.97
C GLY A 107 5.40 -11.62 14.03
N THR A 108 4.46 -11.49 14.97
CA THR A 108 3.23 -12.32 15.08
C THR A 108 1.97 -11.59 14.65
N GLY A 109 2.07 -10.33 14.24
CA GLY A 109 0.97 -9.50 13.79
C GLY A 109 0.59 -9.74 12.33
N TRP A 110 -0.34 -8.93 11.85
CA TRP A 110 -0.99 -9.10 10.55
C TRP A 110 -0.86 -7.80 9.76
N LEU A 111 -0.32 -7.90 8.55
CA LEU A 111 -0.24 -6.80 7.61
C LEU A 111 -1.26 -7.03 6.51
N VAL A 112 -2.31 -6.21 6.47
CA VAL A 112 -3.44 -6.37 5.53
C VAL A 112 -3.53 -5.15 4.62
N VAL A 113 -3.26 -5.38 3.33
CA VAL A 113 -3.27 -4.36 2.28
C VAL A 113 -4.44 -4.60 1.33
N LYS A 114 -5.42 -3.71 1.32
CA LYS A 114 -6.62 -3.84 0.48
C LYS A 114 -6.63 -2.78 -0.61
N GLY A 115 -6.39 -3.18 -1.85
CA GLY A 115 -6.49 -2.26 -2.99
C GLY A 115 -5.25 -2.29 -3.86
N GLN A 116 -4.39 -1.28 -3.74
CA GLN A 116 -3.31 -1.04 -4.70
C GLN A 116 -2.13 -2.01 -4.52
N GLY A 117 -1.97 -2.57 -3.33
CA GLY A 117 -1.00 -3.62 -3.04
C GLY A 117 0.30 -3.13 -2.42
N ILE A 118 1.36 -3.91 -2.57
CA ILE A 118 2.63 -3.73 -1.85
C ILE A 118 3.75 -3.44 -2.84
N SER A 119 4.52 -2.38 -2.59
CA SER A 119 5.73 -2.03 -3.33
C SER A 119 6.94 -1.99 -2.39
N VAL A 120 7.94 -2.84 -2.65
CA VAL A 120 9.21 -2.87 -1.91
C VAL A 120 10.34 -2.45 -2.84
N GLN A 121 10.78 -1.20 -2.70
CA GLN A 121 11.87 -0.63 -3.50
C GLN A 121 13.21 -0.63 -2.75
N SER A 122 13.17 -0.59 -1.42
CA SER A 122 14.32 -0.69 -0.51
C SER A 122 13.85 -1.17 0.87
N GLY A 123 14.73 -1.13 1.87
CA GLY A 123 14.46 -1.52 3.25
C GLY A 123 14.23 -3.01 3.39
N ARG A 124 13.53 -3.40 4.46
CA ARG A 124 13.26 -4.79 4.79
C ARG A 124 11.79 -5.00 5.12
N LEU A 125 11.17 -6.01 4.54
CA LEU A 125 9.83 -6.47 4.90
C LEU A 125 9.92 -7.92 5.40
N LEU A 126 9.76 -8.10 6.71
CA LEU A 126 10.12 -9.33 7.41
C LEU A 126 8.90 -9.91 8.14
N SER A 127 8.39 -11.03 7.65
CA SER A 127 7.43 -11.88 8.33
C SER A 127 8.09 -13.23 8.64
N THR A 128 8.95 -13.27 9.65
CA THR A 128 9.78 -14.44 9.98
C THR A 128 9.19 -15.36 11.05
N SER A 129 8.24 -14.88 11.86
CA SER A 129 7.62 -15.65 12.96
C SER A 129 6.23 -16.19 12.58
N ALA A 130 5.15 -15.82 13.26
CA ALA A 130 3.78 -16.25 12.92
C ALA A 130 3.02 -15.19 12.09
N GLY A 131 3.73 -14.15 11.66
CA GLY A 131 3.14 -13.01 10.98
C GLY A 131 2.52 -13.38 9.64
N ILE A 132 1.45 -12.67 9.29
CA ILE A 132 0.70 -12.88 8.07
C ILE A 132 0.71 -11.60 7.24
N VAL A 133 1.07 -11.72 5.97
CA VAL A 133 0.95 -10.64 4.99
C VAL A 133 -0.15 -11.01 4.01
N THR A 134 -1.16 -10.15 3.88
CA THR A 134 -2.26 -10.34 2.92
C THR A 134 -2.38 -9.09 2.05
N THR A 135 -2.46 -9.27 0.73
CA THR A 135 -2.70 -8.17 -0.22
C THR A 135 -3.76 -8.54 -1.24
N THR A 136 -4.78 -7.70 -1.45
CA THR A 136 -5.70 -7.89 -2.58
C THR A 136 -5.17 -7.28 -3.89
N GLY A 137 -4.16 -6.40 -3.78
CA GLY A 137 -3.46 -5.82 -4.92
C GLY A 137 -2.19 -6.60 -5.26
N SER A 138 -1.49 -6.14 -6.30
CA SER A 138 -0.22 -6.74 -6.72
C SER A 138 0.88 -6.51 -5.68
N TYR A 139 1.78 -7.49 -5.58
CA TYR A 139 3.03 -7.39 -4.85
C TYR A 139 4.15 -7.13 -5.85
N ILE A 140 4.89 -6.04 -5.68
CA ILE A 140 5.99 -5.64 -6.55
C ILE A 140 7.23 -5.40 -5.68
N GLN A 141 8.31 -6.12 -5.95
CA GLN A 141 9.61 -5.87 -5.35
C GLN A 141 10.60 -5.45 -6.42
N THR A 142 11.15 -4.24 -6.28
CA THR A 142 12.23 -3.71 -7.11
C THR A 142 13.57 -3.58 -6.38
N GLY A 143 13.59 -3.81 -5.06
CA GLY A 143 14.80 -3.82 -4.24
C GLY A 143 14.51 -4.35 -2.84
N GLY A 144 15.39 -4.03 -1.88
CA GLY A 144 15.21 -4.42 -0.48
C GLY A 144 15.26 -5.93 -0.21
N VAL A 145 15.14 -6.27 1.07
CA VAL A 145 15.16 -7.65 1.57
C VAL A 145 13.79 -8.04 2.06
N VAL A 146 13.24 -9.09 1.49
CA VAL A 146 11.93 -9.61 1.85
C VAL A 146 12.10 -11.02 2.40
N THR A 147 11.50 -11.28 3.55
CA THR A 147 11.32 -12.63 4.07
C THR A 147 9.88 -12.82 4.47
N MET A 148 9.20 -13.80 3.88
CA MET A 148 7.79 -14.08 4.12
C MET A 148 7.59 -15.50 4.63
N LYS A 149 6.89 -15.66 5.73
CA LYS A 149 6.42 -16.97 6.18
C LYS A 149 5.04 -17.29 5.66
N GLN A 150 4.15 -16.31 5.64
CA GLN A 150 2.79 -16.45 5.12
C GLN A 150 2.47 -15.21 4.27
N LEU A 151 2.33 -15.41 2.96
CA LEU A 151 1.90 -14.39 2.02
C LEU A 151 0.65 -14.88 1.30
N SER A 152 -0.45 -14.16 1.41
CA SER A 152 -1.66 -14.38 0.60
C SER A 152 -1.88 -13.18 -0.31
N LEU A 153 -2.02 -13.43 -1.61
CA LEU A 153 -2.27 -12.38 -2.58
C LEU A 153 -3.32 -12.76 -3.63
N SER A 154 -4.15 -11.80 -4.02
CA SER A 154 -5.05 -11.94 -5.19
C SER A 154 -4.54 -11.17 -6.42
N GLY A 155 -3.57 -10.28 -6.26
CA GLY A 155 -2.91 -9.61 -7.40
C GLY A 155 -1.78 -10.43 -8.03
N ALA A 156 -0.96 -9.78 -8.86
CA ALA A 156 0.26 -10.39 -9.39
C ALA A 156 1.40 -10.36 -8.35
N LEU A 157 2.31 -11.33 -8.42
CA LEU A 157 3.59 -11.31 -7.70
C LEU A 157 4.71 -11.00 -8.69
N SER A 158 5.36 -9.85 -8.56
CA SER A 158 6.46 -9.41 -9.42
C SER A 158 7.71 -9.13 -8.60
N ILE A 159 8.78 -9.85 -8.90
CA ILE A 159 10.09 -9.68 -8.27
C ILE A 159 11.09 -9.36 -9.38
N THR A 160 11.43 -8.10 -9.51
CA THR A 160 12.27 -7.57 -10.59
C THR A 160 13.40 -6.76 -10.00
N ARG A 161 14.62 -6.85 -10.53
CA ARG A 161 15.68 -5.97 -10.04
C ARG A 161 15.41 -4.56 -10.53
N GLY A 162 15.42 -3.58 -9.62
CA GLY A 162 15.45 -2.16 -9.97
C GLY A 162 16.71 -1.82 -10.78
N GLY A 163 16.80 -0.55 -11.21
CA GLY A 163 17.95 -0.06 -11.97
C GLY A 163 19.31 -0.28 -11.28
N LYS A 164 20.39 0.04 -12.00
CA LYS A 164 21.79 -0.11 -11.57
C LYS A 164 21.99 0.45 -10.14
N GLY A 165 22.29 -0.40 -9.16
CA GLY A 165 22.42 -0.04 -7.73
C GLY A 165 21.54 -0.85 -6.76
N ALA A 166 20.59 -1.65 -7.24
CA ALA A 166 19.80 -2.56 -6.40
C ALA A 166 20.57 -3.86 -6.05
N ASP A 167 21.71 -3.73 -5.36
CA ASP A 167 22.58 -4.86 -4.97
C ASP A 167 21.97 -5.75 -3.87
N ASN A 168 20.96 -5.25 -3.16
CA ASN A 168 20.26 -5.99 -2.12
C ASN A 168 18.80 -6.27 -2.51
N LEU A 169 18.57 -7.07 -3.55
CA LEU A 169 17.25 -7.65 -3.82
C LEU A 169 17.26 -9.12 -3.40
N TYR A 170 16.58 -9.40 -2.31
CA TYR A 170 16.38 -10.77 -1.81
C TYR A 170 14.90 -10.98 -1.52
N PHE A 171 14.35 -12.09 -2.01
CA PHE A 171 13.03 -12.56 -1.63
C PHE A 171 13.15 -14.00 -1.16
N THR A 172 12.82 -14.21 0.11
CA THR A 172 12.83 -15.53 0.74
C THR A 172 11.43 -15.85 1.22
N SER A 173 10.86 -16.99 0.80
CA SER A 173 9.69 -17.55 1.46
C SER A 173 10.09 -18.75 2.30
N THR A 174 9.73 -18.75 3.57
CA THR A 174 9.96 -19.89 4.50
C THR A 174 8.68 -20.65 4.83
N GLY A 175 7.55 -20.23 4.26
CA GLY A 175 6.28 -20.95 4.34
C GLY A 175 5.47 -20.75 3.06
N THR A 176 4.16 -20.55 3.21
CA THR A 176 3.22 -20.60 2.08
C THR A 176 3.08 -19.23 1.41
N ILE A 177 3.17 -19.24 0.07
CA ILE A 177 2.64 -18.18 -0.78
C ILE A 177 1.35 -18.69 -1.41
N LEU A 178 0.23 -18.06 -1.08
CA LEU A 178 -1.10 -18.40 -1.57
C LEU A 178 -1.55 -17.36 -2.60
N PHE A 179 -1.71 -17.81 -3.84
CA PHE A 179 -2.40 -17.09 -4.91
C PHE A 179 -3.90 -17.41 -4.78
N ASN A 180 -4.72 -16.46 -4.33
CA ASN A 180 -6.13 -16.68 -3.98
C ASN A 180 -7.15 -15.91 -4.83
N HIS A 181 -6.80 -15.53 -6.06
CA HIS A 181 -7.74 -14.89 -6.96
C HIS A 181 -8.61 -15.94 -7.67
N ALA A 182 -9.87 -16.08 -7.22
CA ALA A 182 -10.76 -17.13 -7.69
C ALA A 182 -11.31 -16.91 -9.12
N THR A 183 -11.21 -15.69 -9.67
CA THR A 183 -11.94 -15.31 -10.90
C THR A 183 -11.06 -14.72 -12.01
N ALA A 184 -9.73 -14.75 -11.85
CA ALA A 184 -8.79 -14.20 -12.83
C ALA A 184 -7.41 -14.80 -12.62
N ASP A 185 -6.62 -14.81 -13.69
CA ASP A 185 -5.25 -15.31 -13.67
C ASP A 185 -4.37 -14.44 -12.76
N GLN A 186 -3.49 -15.11 -12.02
CA GLN A 186 -2.44 -14.44 -11.26
C GLN A 186 -1.09 -14.71 -11.90
N THR A 187 -0.36 -13.63 -12.18
CA THR A 187 0.97 -13.72 -12.78
C THR A 187 2.03 -13.75 -11.69
N PHE A 188 2.97 -14.68 -11.81
CA PHE A 188 4.23 -14.69 -11.09
C PHE A 188 5.37 -14.36 -12.04
N THR A 189 6.10 -13.27 -11.76
CA THR A 189 7.20 -12.79 -12.61
C THR A 189 8.49 -12.69 -11.81
N VAL A 190 9.57 -13.28 -12.34
CA VAL A 190 10.94 -13.13 -11.84
C VAL A 190 11.86 -12.72 -13.00
N GLN A 191 12.37 -11.49 -13.01
CA GLN A 191 13.18 -10.96 -14.13
C GLN A 191 14.69 -11.16 -13.95
N ARG A 192 15.16 -12.39 -13.64
CA ARG A 192 16.58 -12.78 -13.62
C ARG A 192 16.80 -14.26 -13.96
N THR A 193 18.06 -14.60 -14.24
CA THR A 193 18.61 -15.94 -13.98
C THR A 193 18.43 -16.28 -12.51
N VAL A 194 17.61 -17.28 -12.22
CA VAL A 194 17.48 -17.86 -10.87
C VAL A 194 18.76 -18.63 -10.57
N THR A 195 19.55 -18.17 -9.61
CA THR A 195 20.68 -18.95 -9.10
C THR A 195 20.13 -19.90 -8.04
N GLY A 196 19.69 -21.09 -8.46
CA GLY A 196 19.07 -22.09 -7.59
C GLY A 196 17.79 -22.68 -8.18
N THR A 197 16.94 -23.24 -7.32
CA THR A 197 15.70 -23.90 -7.74
C THR A 197 14.50 -23.01 -7.40
N ILE A 198 13.68 -22.64 -8.41
CA ILE A 198 12.28 -22.32 -8.14
C ILE A 198 11.56 -23.66 -8.01
N ALA A 199 11.30 -24.07 -6.77
CA ALA A 199 10.51 -25.26 -6.49
C ALA A 199 9.11 -24.83 -6.08
N PHE A 200 8.10 -25.25 -6.85
CA PHE A 200 6.73 -25.21 -6.39
C PHE A 200 6.39 -26.56 -5.78
N SER A 201 5.87 -26.56 -4.55
CA SER A 201 5.37 -27.76 -3.88
C SER A 201 3.93 -27.51 -3.44
N GLY A 202 3.05 -28.46 -3.71
CA GLY A 202 1.64 -28.36 -3.31
C GLY A 202 0.83 -27.31 -4.09
N ILE A 203 1.15 -27.06 -5.37
CA ILE A 203 0.22 -26.30 -6.22
C ILE A 203 -1.09 -27.08 -6.30
N THR A 204 -2.14 -26.49 -5.75
CA THR A 204 -3.52 -26.94 -5.96
C THR A 204 -4.14 -25.95 -6.93
N LEU A 205 -4.48 -26.42 -8.13
CA LEU A 205 -5.22 -25.67 -9.14
C LEU A 205 -6.72 -25.91 -8.96
#